data_AF-A0A946MEG1-F1
#
_entry.id   AF-A0A946MEG1-F1
#
_cell.length_a   1.000
_cell.length_b   1.000
_cell.length_c   1.000
_cell.angle_alpha   90.00
_cell.angle_beta   90.00
_cell.angle_gamma   90.00
#
_symmetry.space_group_name_H-M   'P 1'
#
loop_
_entity.id
_entity.type
_entity.pdbx_description
1 polymer ?
#
loop_
_entity_poly.entity_id
_entity_poly.type
_entity_poly.pdbx_seq_one_letter_code
_entity_poly.pdbx_strand_id
1 'polypeptide(L)'
;CYSSKIVDQLFEDGKRELDPEKRAAIYQKIHLQLWDDQPYTWLYFRNAYYGFNRSLRGYNYSARGPYNYGPGESTIFKPAGMQ
;
A
#
# COMPACT_ATOMS: atom_id res chain seq x y z
N CYS A 1 3.94 18.28 16.07
CA CYS A 1 3.50 17.06 15.37
C CYS A 1 1.99 16.99 15.42
N TYR A 2 1.32 16.54 14.35
CA TYR A 2 -0.14 16.35 14.34
C TYR A 2 -0.56 15.23 15.31
N SER A 3 -1.71 15.38 15.96
CA SER A 3 -2.30 14.40 16.88
C SER A 3 -3.81 14.60 16.90
N SER A 4 -4.57 13.51 16.82
CA SER A 4 -6.03 13.55 16.86
C SER A 4 -6.55 12.31 17.57
N LYS A 5 -7.11 12.51 18.78
CA LYS A 5 -7.70 11.43 19.59
C LYS A 5 -8.81 10.69 18.85
N ILE A 6 -9.52 11.41 17.96
CA ILE A 6 -10.61 10.85 17.15
C ILE A 6 -10.02 9.87 16.13
N VAL A 7 -8.97 10.28 15.41
CA VAL A 7 -8.29 9.42 14.42
C VAL A 7 -7.68 8.21 15.12
N ASP A 8 -7.01 8.41 16.26
CA ASP A 8 -6.40 7.33 17.04
C ASP A 8 -7.46 6.29 17.46
N GLN A 9 -8.61 6.75 17.96
CA GLN A 9 -9.71 5.85 18.36
C GLN A 9 -10.29 5.09 17.16
N LEU A 10 -10.50 5.75 16.02
CA LEU A 10 -11.01 5.10 14.82
C LEU A 10 -10.07 4.00 14.31
N PHE A 11 -8.74 4.20 14.42
CA PHE A 11 -7.78 3.14 14.09
C PHE A 11 -7.90 1.94 15.03
N GLU A 12 -8.05 2.20 16.33
CA GLU A 12 -8.25 1.14 17.32
C GLU A 12 -9.56 0.37 17.11
N ASP A 13 -10.64 1.06 16.71
CA ASP A 13 -11.92 0.44 16.38
C ASP A 13 -11.82 -0.40 15.09
N GLY A 14 -11.23 0.17 14.03
CA GLY A 14 -11.06 -0.50 12.74
C GLY A 14 -10.15 -1.74 12.80
N LYS A 15 -9.20 -1.75 13.73
CA LYS A 15 -8.34 -2.91 14.02
C LYS A 15 -9.11 -4.07 14.66
N ARG A 16 -10.15 -3.79 15.45
CA ARG A 16 -10.95 -4.80 16.18
C ARG A 16 -12.20 -5.26 15.43
N GLU A 17 -12.67 -4.49 14.45
CA GLU A 17 -13.81 -4.87 13.61
C GLU A 17 -13.43 -5.98 12.62
N LEU A 18 -14.22 -7.06 12.63
CA LEU A 18 -14.02 -8.25 11.81
C LEU A 18 -14.87 -8.23 10.55
N ASP A 19 -16.01 -7.56 10.59
CA ASP A 19 -16.87 -7.39 9.42
C ASP A 19 -16.22 -6.43 8.41
N PRO A 20 -15.94 -6.87 7.17
CA PRO A 20 -15.23 -6.07 6.19
C PRO A 20 -15.92 -4.74 5.85
N GLU A 21 -17.25 -4.74 5.76
CA GLU A 21 -18.04 -3.56 5.38
C GLU A 21 -18.04 -2.53 6.50
N LYS A 22 -18.27 -2.96 7.75
CA LYS A 22 -18.16 -2.08 8.92
C LYS A 22 -16.76 -1.53 9.09
N ARG A 23 -15.74 -2.37 8.88
CA ARG A 23 -14.34 -1.93 8.96
C ARG A 23 -14.00 -0.90 7.88
N ALA A 24 -14.49 -1.10 6.65
CA ALA A 24 -14.32 -0.13 5.57
C ALA A 24 -14.95 1.23 5.92
N ALA A 25 -16.17 1.21 6.49
CA ALA A 25 -16.85 2.43 6.93
C ALA A 25 -16.07 3.18 8.04
N ILE A 26 -15.40 2.46 8.95
CA ILE A 26 -14.52 3.08 9.96
C ILE A 26 -13.33 3.79 9.29
N TYR A 27 -12.64 3.12 8.35
CA TYR A 27 -11.51 3.73 7.64
C TYR A 27 -11.92 4.92 6.76
N GLN A 28 -13.12 4.90 6.18
CA GLN A 28 -13.65 6.06 5.45
C GLN A 28 -13.77 7.30 6.36
N LYS A 29 -14.21 7.12 7.62
CA LYS A 29 -14.29 8.22 8.59
C LYS A 29 -12.91 8.80 8.91
N ILE A 30 -11.88 7.95 8.99
CA ILE A 30 -10.49 8.41 9.17
C ILE A 30 -10.08 9.30 7.99
N HIS A 31 -10.34 8.85 6.75
CA HIS A 31 -10.02 9.63 5.56
C HIS A 31 -10.72 11.00 5.54
N LEU A 32 -11.99 11.06 5.93
CA LEU A 32 -12.75 12.32 6.02
C LEU A 32 -12.19 13.25 7.11
N GLN A 33 -11.91 12.74 8.31
CA GLN A 33 -11.34 13.55 9.39
C GLN A 33 -9.97 14.11 9.00
N LEU A 34 -9.11 13.27 8.40
CA LEU A 34 -7.80 13.71 7.94
C LEU A 34 -7.93 14.76 6.82
N TRP A 35 -8.90 14.58 5.91
CA TRP A 35 -9.19 15.57 4.87
C TRP A 35 -9.61 16.91 5.47
N ASP A 36 -10.41 16.94 6.53
CA ASP A 36 -10.80 18.20 7.16
C ASP A 36 -9.64 18.85 7.93
N ASP A 37 -8.85 18.03 8.63
CA ASP A 37 -7.73 18.49 9.45
C ASP A 37 -6.51 18.96 8.62
N GLN A 38 -6.41 18.52 7.35
CA GLN A 38 -5.30 18.78 6.43
C GLN A 38 -3.89 18.70 7.08
N PRO A 39 -3.54 17.62 7.83
CA PRO A 39 -2.19 17.48 8.39
C PRO A 39 -1.13 17.29 7.30
N TYR A 40 -1.58 16.84 6.12
CA TYR A 40 -0.87 16.85 4.86
C TYR A 40 -1.90 17.05 3.75
N THR A 41 -1.48 17.59 2.61
CA THR A 41 -2.37 17.82 1.46
C THR A 41 -2.25 16.68 0.46
N TRP A 42 -3.38 16.02 0.16
CA TRP A 42 -3.47 15.04 -0.90
C TRP A 42 -3.48 15.74 -2.26
N LEU A 43 -2.50 15.43 -3.12
CA LEU A 43 -2.41 16.00 -4.46
C LEU A 43 -2.71 14.94 -5.53
N TYR A 44 -1.96 13.85 -5.52
CA TYR A 44 -2.11 12.75 -6.47
C TYR A 44 -1.46 11.48 -5.92
N PHE A 45 -1.87 10.33 -6.47
CA PHE A 45 -1.15 9.08 -6.30
C PHE A 45 -0.08 8.96 -7.37
N ARG A 46 1.17 8.79 -6.96
CA ARG A 46 2.28 8.63 -7.91
C ARG A 46 2.19 7.26 -8.57
N ASN A 47 2.18 7.23 -9.90
CA ASN A 47 2.36 5.98 -10.66
C ASN A 47 3.70 5.34 -10.30
N ALA A 48 3.67 4.05 -9.99
CA ALA A 48 4.88 3.26 -9.82
C ALA A 48 5.35 2.78 -11.19
N TYR A 49 6.51 3.28 -11.62
CA TYR A 49 7.17 2.84 -12.85
C TYR A 49 8.32 1.89 -12.50
N TYR A 50 8.42 0.79 -13.24
CA TYR A 50 9.44 -0.24 -13.01
C TYR A 50 10.25 -0.44 -14.29
N GLY A 51 11.58 -0.37 -14.16
CA GLY A 51 12.53 -0.68 -15.23
C GLY A 51 13.28 -1.96 -14.89
N PHE A 52 13.30 -2.91 -15.83
CA PHE A 52 14.03 -4.16 -15.68
C PHE A 52 15.01 -4.35 -16.83
N ASN A 53 16.19 -4.88 -16.52
CA ASN A 53 17.14 -5.29 -17.54
C ASN A 53 16.58 -6.49 -18.33
N ARG A 54 16.81 -6.54 -19.65
CA ARG A 54 16.37 -7.64 -20.52
C ARG A 54 16.85 -9.03 -20.11
N SER A 55 17.89 -9.12 -19.27
CA SER A 55 18.44 -10.39 -18.78
C SER A 55 17.73 -10.92 -17.53
N LEU A 56 16.89 -10.11 -16.87
CA LEU A 56 16.15 -10.50 -15.68
C LEU A 56 14.87 -11.26 -16.04
N ARG A 57 14.54 -12.29 -15.27
CA ARG A 57 13.34 -13.12 -15.39
C ARG A 57 12.64 -13.24 -14.05
N GLY A 58 11.39 -13.70 -14.08
CA GLY A 58 10.59 -13.99 -12.90
C GLY A 58 10.01 -12.78 -12.17
N TYR A 59 10.02 -11.59 -12.78
CA TYR A 59 9.23 -10.46 -12.30
C TYR A 59 7.73 -10.74 -12.51
N ASN A 60 6.93 -10.53 -11.46
CA ASN A 60 5.48 -10.74 -11.48
C ASN A 60 4.78 -9.52 -10.91
N TYR A 61 3.76 -9.00 -11.59
CA TYR A 61 3.01 -7.84 -11.08
C TYR A 61 1.89 -8.28 -10.14
N SER A 62 1.79 -7.58 -9.00
CA SER A 62 0.65 -7.66 -8.09
C SER A 62 0.06 -6.26 -7.88
N ALA A 63 -1.10 -6.17 -7.22
CA ALA A 63 -1.67 -4.88 -6.83
C ALA A 63 -0.74 -4.05 -5.93
N ARG A 64 0.28 -4.68 -5.32
CA ARG A 64 1.30 -4.03 -4.48
C ARG A 64 2.64 -3.84 -5.20
N GLY A 65 2.65 -3.95 -6.53
CA GLY A 65 3.85 -3.88 -7.35
C GLY A 65 4.58 -5.23 -7.48
N PRO A 66 5.72 -5.24 -8.18
CA PRO A 66 6.44 -6.45 -8.55
C PRO A 66 7.29 -7.06 -7.43
N TYR A 67 7.56 -6.31 -6.36
CA TYR A 67 8.37 -6.76 -5.22
C TYR A 67 7.55 -7.39 -4.08
N ASN A 68 6.22 -7.18 -4.08
CA ASN A 68 5.31 -7.63 -3.01
C ASN A 68 4.40 -8.80 -3.43
N TYR A 69 4.74 -9.48 -4.53
CA TYR A 69 4.21 -10.81 -4.79
C TYR A 69 4.81 -11.81 -3.79
N GLY A 70 4.16 -12.93 -3.49
CA GLY A 70 4.74 -13.99 -2.67
C GLY A 70 4.93 -15.21 -3.55
N PRO A 71 6.16 -15.69 -3.83
CA PRO A 71 7.48 -15.24 -3.35
C PRO A 71 8.10 -14.18 -4.31
N GLY A 72 8.05 -12.90 -3.98
CA GLY A 72 8.16 -11.81 -4.97
C GLY A 72 9.57 -11.39 -5.36
N GLU A 73 10.42 -11.03 -4.40
CA GLU A 73 11.81 -10.66 -4.71
C GLU A 73 12.65 -11.90 -5.07
N SER A 74 12.45 -13.01 -4.36
CA SER A 74 13.19 -14.25 -4.57
C SER A 74 12.86 -14.96 -5.89
N THR A 75 11.86 -14.49 -6.64
CA THR A 75 11.59 -14.98 -7.99
C THR A 75 12.29 -14.19 -9.08
N ILE A 76 12.88 -13.03 -8.78
CA ILE A 76 13.63 -12.25 -9.77
C ILE A 76 15.05 -12.79 -9.87
N PHE A 77 15.45 -13.28 -11.05
CA PHE A 77 16.78 -13.85 -11.26
C PHE A 77 17.36 -13.53 -12.64
N LYS A 78 18.68 -13.65 -12.77
CA LYS A 78 19.39 -13.68 -14.06
C LYS A 78 19.78 -15.14 -14.38
N PRO A 79 19.38 -15.71 -15.53
CA PRO A 79 19.80 -17.06 -15.92
C PRO A 79 21.31 -17.15 -16.14
N ALA A 80 21.95 -18.24 -15.71
CA ALA A 80 23.40 -18.43 -15.82
C ALA A 80 23.91 -18.49 -17.29
N GLY A 81 23.07 -18.89 -18.24
CA GLY A 81 23.43 -19.04 -19.67
C GLY A 81 23.21 -17.81 -20.54
N MET A 82 22.83 -16.66 -19.98
CA MET A 82 22.53 -15.44 -20.75
C MET A 82 23.72 -14.47 -20.67
N GLN A 83 24.67 -14.64 -21.60
CA GLN A 83 25.74 -13.66 -21.88
C GLN A 83 25.17 -12.45 -22.63
#